data_AF-A0A3P6EFV1-F1
#
_entry.id   AF-A0A3P6EFV1-F1
#
_cell.length_a   1.000
_cell.length_b   1.000
_cell.length_c   1.000
_cell.angle_alpha   90.00
_cell.angle_beta   90.00
_cell.angle_gamma   90.00
#
_symmetry.space_group_name_H-M   'P 1'
#
loop_
_entity.id
_entity.type
_entity.pdbx_description
1 polymer ?
#
loop_
_entity_poly.entity_id
_entity_poly.type
_entity_poly.pdbx_seq_one_letter_code
_entity_poly.pdbx_strand_id
1 'polypeptide(L)' 'MCFICQDKFIGNGDVNSLRCNHIYHHLCIVGWIRHNLSCPTCRDTHF' A
#
# COMPACT_ATOMS: atom_id res chain seq x y z
N MET A 1 2.55 8.12 -5.49
CA MET A 1 1.58 7.41 -6.35
C MET A 1 1.35 6.04 -5.75
N CYS A 2 0.11 5.61 -5.61
CA CYS A 2 -0.25 4.29 -5.09
C CYS A 2 -0.09 3.25 -6.20
N PHE A 3 0.72 2.21 -5.99
CA PHE A 3 0.95 1.18 -7.02
C PHE A 3 -0.28 0.27 -7.26
N ILE A 4 -1.20 0.22 -6.29
CA ILE A 4 -2.40 -0.65 -6.34
C ILE A 4 -3.47 -0.04 -7.25
N CYS A 5 -3.81 1.24 -7.04
CA CYS A 5 -4.83 1.94 -7.84
C CYS A 5 -4.23 2.84 -8.93
N GLN A 6 -2.91 2.93 -9.01
CA GLN A 6 -2.15 3.77 -9.94
C GLN A 6 -2.50 5.26 -9.86
N ASP A 7 -3.03 5.71 -8.72
CA ASP A 7 -3.46 7.10 -8.52
C ASP A 7 -2.48 7.91 -7.64
N LYS A 8 -2.58 9.24 -7.67
CA LYS A 8 -1.74 10.09 -6.83
C LYS A 8 -2.29 10.12 -5.39
N PHE A 9 -1.39 10.31 -4.43
CA PHE A 9 -1.79 10.61 -3.07
C PHE A 9 -2.26 12.07 -3.05
N ILE A 10 -3.56 12.31 -3.23
CA ILE A 10 -4.11 13.67 -3.30
C ILE A 10 -4.77 14.01 -1.96
N GLY A 11 -4.32 15.10 -1.33
CA GLY A 11 -4.90 15.67 -0.11
C GLY A 11 -4.48 14.98 1.19
N ASN A 12 -5.32 15.11 2.22
CA ASN A 12 -5.18 14.50 3.56
C ASN A 12 -5.67 13.04 3.59
N GLY A 13 -5.70 12.37 2.44
CA GLY A 13 -6.20 11.01 2.32
C GLY A 13 -5.33 10.04 3.11
N ASP A 14 -5.95 9.18 3.91
CA ASP A 14 -5.26 8.22 4.76
C ASP A 14 -4.36 7.31 3.91
N VAL A 15 -3.04 7.47 4.11
CA VAL A 15 -2.01 6.62 3.53
C VAL A 15 -1.37 5.79 4.63
N ASN A 16 -0.97 4.57 4.29
CA ASN A 16 -0.25 3.68 5.18
C ASN A 16 1.11 3.36 4.58
N SER A 17 2.14 3.40 5.43
CA SER A 17 3.49 2.96 5.09
C SER A 17 3.74 1.56 5.66
N LEU A 18 4.33 0.68 4.85
CA LEU A 18 4.84 -0.61 5.30
C LEU A 18 6.28 -0.51 5.80
N ARG A 19 6.75 -1.56 6.49
CA ARG A 19 8.14 -1.66 6.99
C ARG A 19 9.18 -1.66 5.88
N CYS A 20 8.82 -2.09 4.68
CA CYS A 20 9.62 -1.98 3.47
C CYS A 20 9.66 -0.57 2.87
N ASN A 21 9.23 0.46 3.62
CA ASN A 21 9.17 1.88 3.21
C ASN A 21 8.22 2.22 2.05
N HIS A 22 7.38 1.28 1.61
CA HIS A 22 6.40 1.54 0.56
C HIS A 22 5.11 2.12 1.12
N ILE A 23 4.57 3.11 0.43
CA ILE A 23 3.38 3.85 0.83
C ILE A 23 2.24 3.53 -0.13
N TYR A 24 1.05 3.32 0.42
CA TYR A 24 -0.18 3.05 -0.33
C TYR A 24 -1.35 3.76 0.34
N HIS A 25 -2.46 3.95 -0.38
CA HIS A 25 -3.70 4.38 0.26
C HIS A 25 -4.12 3.33 1.29
N HIS A 26 -4.60 3.79 2.45
CA HIS A 26 -5.06 2.93 3.54
C HIS A 26 -6.06 1.89 3.03
N LEU A 27 -7.07 2.32 2.26
CA LEU A 27 -8.06 1.42 1.66
C LEU A 27 -7.44 0.42 0.67
N CYS A 28 -6.49 0.86 -0.16
CA CYS A 28 -5.84 0.00 -1.14
C CYS A 28 -5.00 -1.08 -0.45
N ILE A 29 -4.18 -0.72 0.54
CA ILE A 29 -3.33 -1.69 1.23
C ILE A 29 -4.16 -2.64 2.08
N VAL A 30 -5.21 -2.15 2.76
CA VAL A 30 -6.13 -2.99 3.55
C VAL A 30 -6.85 -4.01 2.66
N GLY A 31 -7.29 -3.61 1.46
CA GLY A 31 -7.87 -4.53 0.48
C GLY A 31 -6.85 -5.55 -0.03
N TRP A 32 -5.62 -5.11 -0.28
CA TRP A 32 -4.55 -5.97 -0.77
C TRP A 32 -4.14 -7.04 0.25
N ILE A 33 -3.86 -6.67 1.50
CA ILE A 33 -3.43 -7.62 2.55
C ILE A 33 -4.47 -8.68 2.89
N ARG A 34 -5.77 -8.42 2.63
CA ARG A 34 -6.83 -9.43 2.77
C ARG A 34 -6.67 -10.59 1.78
N HIS A 35 -6.07 -10.34 0.62
CA HIS A 35 -5.84 -11.34 -0.42
C HIS A 35 -4.37 -11.79 -0.50
N ASN A 36 -3.44 -10.87 -0.30
CA ASN A 36 -2.01 -11.06 -0.45
C ASN A 36 -1.26 -10.33 0.67
N LEU A 37 -0.76 -11.10 1.63
CA LEU A 37 0.13 -10.61 2.69
C LEU A 37 1.53 -10.35 2.11
N SER A 38 1.68 -9.57 1.06
CA SER A 38 2.99 -9.21 0.53
C SER A 38 2.98 -7.78 0.00
N CYS A 39 4.11 -7.09 0.10
CA CYS A 39 4.31 -5.76 -0.47
C CYS A 39 4.01 -5.78 -1.98
N PRO A 40 3.06 -4.98 -2.50
CA PRO A 40 2.76 -4.94 -3.93
C PRO A 40 3.95 -4.56 -4.82
N THR A 41 4.87 -3.73 -4.29
CA THR A 41 6.01 -3.21 -5.06
C THR A 41 7.24 -4.10 -4.96
N CYS A 42 7.52 -4.62 -3.77
CA CYS A 42 8.76 -5.31 -3.45
C CYS A 42 8.58 -6.82 -3.21
N ARG A 43 7.33 -7.28 -3.12
CA ARG A 43 6.93 -8.66 -2.77
C ARG A 43 7.46 -9.17 -1.43
N ASP A 44 7.96 -8.26 -0.60
CA ASP A 44 8.44 -8.56 0.74
C ASP A 44 7.28 -8.82 1.70
N THR A 45 7.40 -9.85 2.53
CA THR A 45 6.39 -10.30 3.51
C THR A 45 6.76 -9.94 4.95
N HIS A 46 7.72 -9.04 5.19
CA HIS A 46 8.06 -8.64 6.54
C HIS A 46 7.12 -7.52 7.02
N PHE A 47 6.06 -7.92 7.74
CA PHE A 47 5.04 -7.04 8.33
C PHE A 47 5.49 -6.43 9.67
#